data_AF-A0A8T5B9J7-F1
#
_entry.id   AF-A0A8T5B9J7-F1
#
_cell.length_a   1.000
_cell.length_b   1.000
_cell.length_c   1.000
_cell.angle_alpha   90.00
_cell.angle_beta   90.00
_cell.angle_gamma   90.00
#
_symmetry.space_group_name_H-M   'P 1'
#
loop_
_entity.id
_entity.type
_entity.pdbx_description
1 polymer ?
#
loop_
_entity_poly.entity_id
_entity_poly.type
_entity_poly.pdbx_seq_one_letter_code
_entity_poly.pdbx_strand_id
1 'polypeptide(L)'
;MDFKVMVYVDNRRADIERLVRCALEDAYRRGREIETIDPLLRWARRLFPYLHEGALNEYARTALRVIKYRYQSGRLRGRQTTLHNLFIEAERKPMQPLGDDGERSS
;
A
#
# COMPACT_ATOMS: atom_id res chain seq x y z
N MET A 1 17.02 16.24 18.59
CA MET A 1 15.96 15.73 17.72
C MET A 1 16.53 14.56 16.96
N ASP A 2 16.24 13.36 17.48
CA ASP A 2 16.94 12.13 17.22
C ASP A 2 16.52 11.49 15.89
N PHE A 3 17.49 11.29 14.98
CA PHE A 3 17.33 10.54 13.72
C PHE A 3 16.65 9.17 13.90
N LYS A 4 16.84 8.55 15.06
CA LYS A 4 16.24 7.27 15.42
C LYS A 4 14.71 7.32 15.51
N VAL A 5 14.14 8.43 15.96
CA VAL A 5 12.68 8.64 16.02
C VAL A 5 12.11 8.83 14.61
N MET A 6 12.81 9.57 13.76
CA MET A 6 12.37 9.82 12.37
C MET A 6 12.33 8.52 11.56
N VAL A 7 13.41 7.72 11.59
CA VAL A 7 13.49 6.43 10.87
C VAL A 7 12.44 5.41 11.36
N TYR A 8 12.16 5.36 12.66
CA TYR A 8 11.17 4.43 13.21
C TYR A 8 9.73 4.81 12.83
N VAL A 9 9.44 6.10 12.74
CA VAL A 9 8.13 6.62 12.29
C VAL A 9 7.94 6.40 10.78
N ASP A 10 8.99 6.57 9.97
CA ASP A 10 8.94 6.30 8.53
C ASP A 10 8.71 4.81 8.22
N ASN A 11 9.38 3.90 8.93
CA ASN A 11 9.18 2.46 8.76
C ASN A 11 7.75 2.03 9.10
N ARG A 12 7.22 2.54 10.22
CA ARG A 12 5.84 2.24 10.63
C ARG A 12 4.83 2.73 9.61
N ARG A 13 5.04 3.90 9.01
CA ARG A 13 4.15 4.43 7.97
C ARG A 13 4.21 3.59 6.71
N ALA A 14 5.41 3.19 6.27
CA ALA A 14 5.59 2.29 5.13
C ALA A 14 4.92 0.92 5.35
N ASP A 15 5.04 0.37 6.56
CA ASP A 15 4.40 -0.90 6.92
C ASP A 15 2.87 -0.83 6.89
N ILE A 16 2.29 0.27 7.40
CA ILE A 16 0.84 0.50 7.32
C ILE A 16 0.40 0.64 5.85
N GLU A 17 1.16 1.35 5.02
CA GLU A 17 0.84 1.46 3.60
C GLU A 17 0.91 0.11 2.87
N ARG A 18 1.92 -0.69 3.17
CA ARG A 18 2.06 -2.07 2.66
C ARG A 18 0.87 -2.93 3.07
N LEU A 19 0.48 -2.87 4.34
CA LEU A 19 -0.69 -3.58 4.87
C LEU A 19 -1.98 -3.18 4.14
N VAL A 20 -2.20 -1.87 3.96
CA VAL A 20 -3.38 -1.34 3.24
C VAL A 20 -3.40 -1.83 1.79
N ARG A 21 -2.27 -1.82 1.09
CA ARG A 21 -2.19 -2.28 -0.31
C ARG A 21 -2.55 -3.75 -0.45
N CYS A 22 -1.92 -4.64 0.33
CA CYS A 22 -2.17 -6.08 0.26
C CYS A 22 -3.63 -6.42 0.58
N ALA A 23 -4.20 -5.77 1.60
CA ALA A 23 -5.58 -6.01 1.98
C ALA A 23 -6.57 -5.53 0.90
N LEU A 24 -6.37 -4.34 0.33
CA LEU A 24 -7.22 -3.82 -0.74
C LEU A 24 -7.15 -4.65 -2.01
N GLU A 25 -5.96 -5.15 -2.37
CA GLU A 25 -5.78 -6.04 -3.53
C GLU A 25 -6.53 -7.37 -3.36
N ASP A 26 -6.42 -8.00 -2.19
CA ASP A 26 -7.17 -9.23 -1.89
C ASP A 26 -8.68 -8.98 -1.83
N ALA A 27 -9.11 -7.88 -1.23
CA ALA A 27 -10.52 -7.48 -1.19
C ALA A 27 -11.08 -7.24 -2.60
N TYR A 28 -10.33 -6.55 -3.45
CA TYR A 28 -10.69 -6.33 -4.86
C TYR A 28 -10.80 -7.64 -5.64
N ARG A 29 -9.81 -8.53 -5.54
CA ARG A 29 -9.84 -9.85 -6.19
C ARG A 29 -11.04 -10.70 -5.77
N ARG A 30 -11.53 -10.51 -4.53
CA ARG A 30 -12.69 -11.23 -3.98
C ARG A 30 -14.02 -10.51 -4.18
N GLY A 31 -14.02 -9.31 -4.78
CA GLY A 31 -15.21 -8.48 -4.90
C GLY A 31 -15.81 -8.07 -3.55
N ARG A 32 -14.96 -7.89 -2.52
CA ARG A 32 -15.37 -7.54 -1.16
C ARG A 32 -14.86 -6.17 -0.77
N GLU A 33 -15.55 -5.54 0.17
CA GLU A 33 -15.11 -4.30 0.80
C GLU A 33 -14.49 -4.56 2.17
N ILE A 34 -13.57 -3.69 2.59
CA ILE A 34 -12.94 -3.76 3.90
C ILE A 34 -13.68 -2.84 4.86
N GLU A 35 -14.56 -3.42 5.66
CA GLU A 35 -15.35 -2.69 6.64
C GLU A 35 -14.83 -2.86 8.07
N THR A 36 -14.19 -4.01 8.34
CA THR A 36 -13.70 -4.42 9.67
C THR A 36 -12.17 -4.55 9.70
N ILE A 37 -11.63 -4.71 10.91
CA ILE A 37 -10.19 -4.91 11.12
C ILE A 37 -9.74 -6.36 10.82
N ASP A 38 -10.64 -7.33 10.77
CA ASP A 38 -10.32 -8.75 10.58
C ASP A 38 -9.50 -9.08 9.33
N PRO A 39 -9.87 -8.61 8.12
CA PRO A 39 -9.05 -8.84 6.93
C PRO A 39 -7.66 -8.19 7.05
N LEU A 40 -7.57 -7.05 7.74
CA LEU A 40 -6.31 -6.36 7.99
C LEU A 40 -5.46 -7.09 9.03
N LEU A 41 -6.06 -7.64 10.08
CA LEU A 41 -5.37 -8.46 11.09
C LEU A 41 -4.79 -9.73 10.48
N ARG A 42 -5.54 -10.39 9.57
CA ARG A 42 -5.04 -11.56 8.83
C ARG A 42 -3.79 -11.21 8.02
N TRP A 43 -3.80 -10.08 7.33
CA TRP A 43 -2.64 -9.61 6.58
C TRP A 43 -1.49 -9.14 7.47
N ALA A 44 -1.78 -8.45 8.58
CA ALA A 44 -0.76 -7.98 9.53
C ALA A 44 0.00 -9.15 10.16
N ARG A 45 -0.71 -10.22 10.56
CA ARG A 45 -0.09 -11.46 11.08
C ARG A 45 0.83 -12.13 10.05
N ARG A 46 0.48 -12.04 8.76
CA ARG A 46 1.28 -12.62 7.67
C ARG A 46 2.50 -11.77 7.31
N LEU A 47 2.35 -10.45 7.29
CA LEU A 47 3.41 -9.51 6.90
C LEU A 47 4.39 -9.23 8.03
N PHE A 48 3.92 -9.23 9.27
CA PHE A 48 4.68 -8.82 10.45
C PHE A 48 4.58 -9.87 11.57
N PRO A 49 5.00 -11.13 11.33
CA PRO A 49 4.90 -12.20 12.32
C PRO A 49 5.75 -11.94 13.59
N TYR A 50 6.69 -11.01 13.51
CA TYR A 50 7.56 -10.58 14.61
C TYR A 50 6.89 -9.55 15.55
N LEU A 51 5.73 -8.99 15.17
CA LEU A 51 5.00 -8.05 16.02
C LEU A 51 4.09 -8.80 16.99
N HIS A 52 4.02 -8.31 18.23
CA HIS A 52 3.08 -8.81 19.21
C HIS A 52 1.64 -8.40 18.88
N GLU A 53 0.66 -9.09 19.47
CA GLU A 53 -0.77 -8.92 19.13
C GLU A 53 -1.29 -7.49 19.34
N GLY A 54 -0.81 -6.77 20.35
CA GLY A 54 -1.11 -5.36 20.56
C GLY A 54 -0.70 -4.48 19.38
N ALA A 55 0.55 -4.59 18.93
CA ALA A 55 1.05 -3.87 17.76
C ALA A 55 0.30 -4.25 16.48
N LEU A 56 -0.01 -5.53 16.27
CA LEU A 56 -0.79 -5.99 15.12
C LEU A 56 -2.20 -5.35 15.09
N ASN A 57 -2.86 -5.28 16.25
CA ASN A 57 -4.15 -4.60 16.39
C ASN A 57 -4.05 -3.10 16.10
N GLU A 58 -2.98 -2.45 16.56
CA GLU A 58 -2.76 -1.03 16.30
C GLU A 58 -2.51 -0.77 14.81
N TYR A 59 -1.75 -1.63 14.13
CA TYR A 59 -1.51 -1.57 12.69
C TYR A 59 -2.80 -1.76 11.91
N ALA A 60 -3.60 -2.77 12.25
CA ALA A 60 -4.89 -3.03 11.59
C ALA A 60 -5.89 -1.89 11.79
N ARG A 61 -6.00 -1.34 13.01
CA ARG A 61 -6.86 -0.16 13.29
C ARG A 61 -6.41 1.07 12.51
N THR A 62 -5.10 1.31 12.44
CA THR A 62 -4.56 2.45 11.70
C THR A 62 -4.81 2.28 10.21
N ALA A 63 -4.58 1.09 9.66
CA ALA A 63 -4.86 0.77 8.26
C ALA A 63 -6.35 0.96 7.92
N LEU A 64 -7.27 0.51 8.78
CA LEU A 64 -8.71 0.71 8.58
C LEU A 64 -9.07 2.20 8.57
N ARG A 65 -8.48 2.99 9.47
CA ARG A 65 -8.68 4.45 9.50
C ARG A 65 -8.18 5.11 8.21
N VAL A 66 -7.02 4.69 7.70
CA VAL A 66 -6.47 5.18 6.42
C VAL A 66 -7.41 4.84 5.26
N ILE A 67 -7.94 3.62 5.22
CA ILE A 67 -8.90 3.20 4.19
C ILE A 67 -10.16 4.10 4.27
N LYS A 68 -10.79 4.20 5.44
CA LYS A 68 -12.00 5.02 5.65
C LYS A 68 -11.76 6.50 5.31
N TYR A 69 -10.64 7.08 5.72
CA TYR A 69 -10.29 8.46 5.41
C TYR A 69 -10.11 8.68 3.90
N ARG A 70 -9.45 7.73 3.20
CA ARG A 70 -9.29 7.79 1.74
C ARG A 70 -10.65 7.64 1.01
N TYR A 71 -11.59 6.87 1.56
CA TYR A 71 -12.98 6.79 1.07
C TYR A 71 -13.75 8.10 1.26
N GLN A 72 -13.70 8.67 2.45
CA GLN A 72 -14.41 9.90 2.79
C GLN A 72 -13.86 11.12 2.04
N SER A 73 -12.54 11.20 1.84
CA SER A 73 -11.88 12.30 1.12
C SER A 73 -12.14 12.29 -0.41
N GLY A 74 -13.05 11.46 -0.92
CA GLY A 74 -13.31 11.33 -2.36
C GLY A 74 -12.20 10.60 -3.14
N ARG A 75 -11.04 10.36 -2.52
CA ARG A 75 -9.91 9.63 -3.09
C ARG A 75 -10.19 8.14 -3.36
N LEU A 76 -11.25 7.55 -2.83
CA LEU A 76 -11.69 6.19 -3.19
C LEU A 76 -13.13 6.12 -3.70
N ARG A 77 -13.93 7.19 -3.59
CA ARG A 77 -15.32 7.22 -4.08
C ARG A 77 -15.44 7.09 -5.60
N GLY A 78 -14.36 7.39 -6.32
CA GLY A 78 -14.19 7.07 -7.74
C GLY A 78 -12.96 6.20 -8.05
N ARG A 79 -12.33 5.53 -7.07
CA ARG A 79 -11.08 4.75 -7.24
C ARG A 79 -11.12 3.29 -6.79
N GLN A 80 -12.29 2.66 -6.64
CA GLN A 80 -12.32 1.21 -6.88
C GLN A 80 -11.92 0.88 -8.33
N THR A 81 -11.97 1.85 -9.24
CA THR A 81 -11.40 1.84 -10.60
C THR A 81 -9.97 2.37 -10.71
N THR A 82 -9.34 2.95 -9.67
CA THR A 82 -7.98 3.55 -9.77
C THR A 82 -6.95 2.92 -8.83
N LEU A 83 -7.30 1.82 -8.16
CA LEU A 83 -6.27 0.82 -7.86
C LEU A 83 -5.66 0.27 -9.17
N HIS A 84 -6.46 0.23 -10.26
CA HIS A 84 -6.01 -0.15 -11.60
C HIS A 84 -4.77 0.67 -12.08
N ASN A 85 -4.73 2.00 -11.90
CA ASN A 85 -3.58 2.80 -12.37
C ASN A 85 -2.33 2.67 -11.48
N LEU A 86 -2.48 2.55 -10.16
CA LEU A 86 -1.35 2.37 -9.23
C LEU A 86 -0.73 0.96 -9.30
N PHE A 87 -1.51 -0.06 -9.65
CA PHE A 87 -1.00 -1.41 -9.89
C PHE A 87 -0.44 -1.58 -11.32
N ILE A 88 -1.04 -0.94 -12.33
CA ILE A 88 -0.50 -0.96 -13.71
C ILE A 88 0.80 -0.18 -13.84
N GLU A 89 0.99 0.96 -13.14
CA GLU A 89 2.28 1.66 -13.14
C GLU A 89 3.41 0.84 -12.49
N ALA A 90 3.09 -0.04 -11.54
CA ALA A 90 4.06 -0.91 -10.88
C ALA A 90 4.44 -2.14 -11.74
N GLU A 91 3.55 -2.62 -12.60
CA GLU A 91 3.82 -3.74 -13.53
C GLU A 91 4.27 -3.31 -14.94
N ARG A 92 4.23 -2.01 -15.27
CA ARG A 92 4.65 -1.45 -16.57
C ARG A 92 6.08 -0.92 -16.67
N LYS A 93 7.03 -1.43 -15.86
CA LYS A 93 8.45 -1.29 -16.20
C LYS A 93 9.05 -2.62 -16.70
N PRO A 94 8.78 -3.06 -17.95
CA PRO A 94 9.87 -3.56 -18.75
C PRO A 94 10.77 -2.37 -19.12
N MET A 95 11.96 -2.41 -18.54
CA MET A 95 13.19 -1.76 -18.99
C MET A 95 13.09 -1.25 -20.44
N GLN A 96 12.98 0.06 -20.62
CA GLN A 96 13.28 0.66 -21.92
C GLN A 96 14.75 0.38 -22.19
N PRO A 97 15.15 -0.25 -23.31
CA PRO A 97 16.55 -0.28 -23.65
C PRO A 97 16.97 1.16 -23.92
N LEU A 98 17.89 1.64 -23.09
CA LEU A 98 18.67 2.84 -23.32
C LEU A 98 19.57 2.53 -24.52
N GLY A 99 19.06 2.79 -25.72
CA GLY A 99 19.78 2.71 -26.99
C GLY A 99 20.28 4.10 -27.35
N ASP A 100 21.51 4.35 -26.94
CA ASP A 100 22.37 5.51 -27.13
C ASP A 100 22.70 5.74 -28.62
N ASP A 101 22.70 7.02 -28.99
CA ASP A 101 23.53 7.70 -29.99
C ASP A 101 23.68 7.20 -31.43
N GLY A 102 23.28 8.07 -32.38
CA GLY A 102 23.69 7.93 -33.77
C GLY A 102 23.08 8.88 -34.80
N GLU A 103 22.68 10.11 -34.46
CA GLU A 103 22.41 11.12 -35.50
C GLU A 103 23.73 11.58 -36.13
N ARG A 104 24.12 10.88 -37.21
CA ARG A 104 25.06 11.41 -38.21
C ARG A 104 24.36 11.35 -39.57
N SER A 105 23.83 12.49 -39.98
CA SER A 105 23.41 12.83 -41.36
C SER A 105 23.61 14.35 -41.46
N SER A 106 24.21 14.95 -42.48
CA SER A 106 24.98 14.56 -43.66
C SER A 106 25.83 15.78 -44.01
#